data_AF-A0A7I5EAR7-F1
#
_entry.id   AF-A0A7I5EAR7-F1
#
_cell.length_a   1.000
_cell.length_b   1.000
_cell.length_c   1.000
_cell.angle_alpha   90.00
_cell.angle_beta   90.00
_cell.angle_gamma   90.00
#
_symmetry.space_group_name_H-M   'P 1'
#
loop_
_entity.id
_entity.type
_entity.pdbx_description
1 polymer ?
#
loop_
_entity_poly.entity_id
_entity_poly.type
_entity_poly.pdbx_seq_one_letter_code
_entity_poly.pdbx_strand_id
1 'polypeptide(L)'
;MSDSQNIDEVFLYPACTNWLCADYFTPLQIFLLFLLTGRFILTIIILLLGLKMEKDFMRSITMAIFIPISLTEIFNIYSEIVAYISLFAESEEQYNHIFNTFLGWTHSLLYVIYDYVHYNILIMLILLLYCCRLAYQAEERIKAFPLNTICVVAQIIPFFLCVVYYISDGTTDVALRVLSISSRVVMIVGFVIISAQILSSFFLLGTELPYTHANSTDMQLRDARSRLAWTLVYLILPYIAFIPFLVNDFAWLIAFNGNADPTMKVVMSICEMIQFIIQFHRPLFMSIITVAFLPPYRRAMLLTVLCCGCCPKLQIDPLPRKPNDMSLMYRYADF
;
A
#
# COMPACT_ATOMS: atom_id res chain seq x y z
N MET A 1 -21.38 -38.29 -53.25
CA MET A 1 -20.53 -37.22 -53.80
C MET A 1 -21.26 -35.92 -53.50
N SER A 2 -21.34 -35.42 -52.26
CA SER A 2 -20.29 -34.91 -51.36
C SER A 2 -19.51 -33.73 -51.96
N ASP A 3 -20.22 -32.63 -52.20
CA ASP A 3 -19.59 -31.32 -52.31
C ASP A 3 -19.17 -30.87 -50.92
N SER A 4 -17.86 -30.96 -50.68
CA SER A 4 -17.18 -30.40 -49.53
C SER A 4 -17.24 -28.88 -49.60
N GLN A 5 -18.09 -28.26 -48.77
CA GLN A 5 -17.95 -26.86 -48.43
C GLN A 5 -16.68 -26.72 -47.58
N ASN A 6 -15.57 -26.32 -48.22
CA ASN A 6 -14.48 -25.64 -47.54
C ASN A 6 -15.05 -24.30 -47.05
N ILE A 7 -15.45 -24.25 -45.79
CA ILE A 7 -15.53 -23.00 -45.06
C ILE A 7 -14.11 -22.74 -44.60
N ASP A 8 -13.31 -22.09 -45.45
CA ASP A 8 -12.14 -21.38 -44.97
C ASP A 8 -12.69 -20.29 -44.04
N GLU A 9 -12.61 -20.51 -42.73
CA GLU A 9 -12.77 -19.46 -41.73
C GLU A 9 -11.62 -18.47 -41.93
N VAL A 10 -11.84 -17.52 -42.84
CA VAL A 10 -10.98 -16.34 -42.97
C VAL A 10 -11.12 -15.58 -41.67
N PHE A 11 -10.15 -15.76 -40.77
CA PHE A 11 -9.93 -14.88 -39.62
C PHE A 11 -9.70 -13.47 -40.16
N LEU A 12 -10.78 -12.67 -40.21
CA LEU A 12 -10.72 -11.28 -40.64
C LEU A 12 -10.16 -10.46 -39.47
N TYR A 13 -8.85 -10.17 -39.49
CA TYR A 13 -8.21 -9.32 -38.51
C TYR A 13 -8.71 -7.86 -38.62
N PRO A 14 -9.01 -7.18 -37.51
CA PRO A 14 -9.72 -5.91 -37.56
C PRO A 14 -8.79 -4.71 -37.77
N ALA A 15 -9.26 -3.74 -38.55
CA ALA A 15 -8.61 -2.44 -38.73
C ALA A 15 -8.69 -1.58 -37.45
N CYS A 16 -7.61 -0.84 -37.16
CA CYS A 16 -7.37 -0.02 -35.95
C CYS A 16 -8.43 1.06 -35.58
N THR A 17 -9.53 1.20 -36.31
CA THR A 17 -10.47 2.32 -36.14
C THR A 17 -11.55 2.11 -35.08
N ASN A 18 -11.75 0.88 -34.58
CA ASN A 18 -12.84 0.55 -33.65
C ASN A 18 -12.33 0.03 -32.29
N TRP A 19 -11.56 0.86 -31.57
CA TRP A 19 -10.92 0.53 -30.28
C TRP A 19 -11.89 0.19 -29.12
N LEU A 20 -13.20 0.44 -29.28
CA LEU A 20 -14.23 0.28 -28.23
C LEU A 20 -15.47 -0.50 -28.74
N CYS A 21 -15.30 -1.39 -29.72
CA CYS A 21 -16.38 -2.29 -30.12
C CYS A 21 -16.45 -3.51 -29.18
N ALA A 22 -17.68 -3.88 -28.81
CA ALA A 22 -18.00 -5.07 -28.01
C ALA A 22 -17.56 -6.40 -28.66
N ASP A 23 -17.12 -6.35 -29.92
CA ASP A 23 -16.64 -7.50 -30.69
C ASP A 23 -15.20 -7.92 -30.29
N TYR A 24 -14.41 -7.05 -29.66
CA TYR A 24 -12.98 -7.28 -29.41
C TYR A 24 -12.59 -7.35 -27.93
N PHE A 25 -13.35 -6.67 -27.06
CA PHE A 25 -13.10 -6.67 -25.63
C PHE A 25 -14.26 -7.36 -24.91
N THR A 26 -13.92 -8.31 -24.04
CA THR A 26 -14.93 -8.85 -23.13
C THR A 26 -15.37 -7.75 -22.15
N PRO A 27 -16.64 -7.74 -21.71
CA PRO A 27 -17.11 -6.78 -20.71
C PRO A 27 -16.26 -6.76 -19.44
N LEU A 28 -15.67 -7.91 -19.08
CA LEU A 28 -14.76 -8.05 -17.95
C LEU A 28 -13.48 -7.22 -18.11
N GLN A 29 -12.87 -7.23 -19.30
CA GLN A 29 -11.64 -6.49 -19.61
C GLN A 29 -11.87 -4.97 -19.56
N ILE A 30 -12.97 -4.49 -20.15
CA ILE A 30 -13.34 -3.07 -20.08
C ILE A 30 -13.54 -2.65 -18.61
N PHE A 31 -14.24 -3.48 -17.83
CA PHE A 31 -14.45 -3.23 -16.40
C PHE A 31 -13.15 -3.23 -15.60
N LEU A 32 -12.24 -4.19 -15.85
CA LEU A 32 -10.93 -4.26 -15.19
C LEU A 32 -10.07 -3.04 -15.49
N LEU A 33 -10.00 -2.61 -16.75
CA LEU A 33 -9.24 -1.41 -17.14
C LEU A 33 -9.81 -0.15 -16.47
N PHE A 34 -11.13 -0.01 -16.42
CA PHE A 34 -11.79 1.10 -15.72
C PHE A 34 -11.49 1.07 -14.21
N LEU A 35 -11.54 -0.12 -13.60
CA LEU A 35 -11.23 -0.31 -12.18
C LEU A 35 -9.77 0.02 -11.86
N LEU A 36 -8.81 -0.46 -12.63
CA LEU A 36 -7.38 -0.16 -12.48
C LEU A 36 -7.10 1.33 -12.66
N THR A 37 -7.68 1.94 -13.70
CA THR A 37 -7.53 3.38 -13.95
C THR A 37 -8.14 4.21 -12.82
N GLY A 38 -9.33 3.85 -12.34
CA GLY A 38 -9.99 4.52 -11.21
C GLY A 38 -9.17 4.44 -9.92
N ARG A 39 -8.58 3.28 -9.63
CA ARG A 39 -7.66 3.09 -8.49
C ARG A 39 -6.38 3.91 -8.61
N PHE A 40 -5.80 3.97 -9.80
CA PHE A 40 -4.64 4.81 -10.07
C PHE A 40 -4.98 6.30 -9.83
N ILE A 41 -6.11 6.78 -10.37
CA ILE A 41 -6.58 8.16 -10.17
C ILE A 41 -6.77 8.45 -8.68
N LEU A 42 -7.42 7.56 -7.92
CA LEU A 42 -7.57 7.73 -6.46
C LEU A 42 -6.22 7.85 -5.74
N THR A 43 -5.27 7.00 -6.09
CA THR A 43 -3.91 7.02 -5.53
C THR A 43 -3.20 8.34 -5.84
N ILE A 44 -3.31 8.84 -7.06
CA ILE A 44 -2.76 10.14 -7.47
C ILE A 44 -3.43 11.29 -6.73
N ILE A 45 -4.75 11.26 -6.55
CA ILE A 45 -5.47 12.28 -5.76
C ILE A 45 -4.93 12.33 -4.33
N ILE A 46 -4.68 11.19 -3.69
CA ILE A 46 -4.09 11.15 -2.34
C ILE A 46 -2.70 11.77 -2.33
N LEU A 47 -1.85 11.44 -3.31
CA LEU A 47 -0.52 12.02 -3.43
C LEU A 47 -0.57 13.54 -3.63
N LEU A 48 -1.47 14.03 -4.50
CA LEU A 48 -1.65 15.46 -4.76
C LEU A 48 -2.19 16.20 -3.53
N LEU A 49 -3.13 15.61 -2.79
CA LEU A 49 -3.59 16.17 -1.51
C LEU A 49 -2.42 16.26 -0.53
N GLY A 50 -1.63 15.18 -0.41
CA GLY A 50 -0.43 15.18 0.41
C GLY A 50 0.53 16.31 0.04
N LEU A 51 0.78 16.57 -1.24
CA LEU A 51 1.63 17.67 -1.70
C LEU A 51 1.09 19.06 -1.35
N LYS A 52 -0.24 19.25 -1.37
CA LYS A 52 -0.91 20.52 -1.06
C LYS A 52 -1.03 20.83 0.43
N MET A 53 -0.94 19.81 1.28
CA MET A 53 -1.05 19.96 2.73
C MET A 53 0.22 20.59 3.33
N GLU A 54 0.13 21.14 4.55
CA GLU A 54 1.31 21.56 5.30
C GLU A 54 2.18 20.36 5.70
N LYS A 55 3.41 20.62 6.14
CA LYS A 55 4.31 19.55 6.58
C LYS A 55 3.77 18.96 7.89
N ASP A 56 3.53 17.65 7.90
CA ASP A 56 3.03 16.88 9.03
C ASP A 56 3.57 15.45 8.92
N PHE A 57 3.83 14.79 10.05
CA PHE A 57 4.35 13.43 10.04
C PHE A 57 3.37 12.45 9.38
N MET A 58 2.06 12.65 9.59
CA MET A 58 1.03 11.82 8.96
C MET A 58 1.06 11.92 7.44
N ARG A 59 1.32 13.13 6.91
CA ARG A 59 1.50 13.35 5.46
C ARG A 59 2.74 12.62 4.96
N SER A 60 3.91 12.82 5.58
CA SER A 60 5.16 12.20 5.12
C SER A 60 5.07 10.68 5.08
N ILE A 61 4.48 10.07 6.11
CA ILE A 61 4.29 8.61 6.17
C ILE A 61 3.25 8.15 5.13
N THR A 62 2.16 8.89 4.94
CA THR A 62 1.16 8.53 3.92
C THR A 62 1.73 8.64 2.51
N MET A 63 2.52 9.67 2.22
CA MET A 63 3.23 9.79 0.94
C MET A 63 4.18 8.60 0.73
N ALA A 64 4.90 8.18 1.77
CA ALA A 64 5.78 7.01 1.74
C ALA A 64 5.02 5.69 1.53
N ILE A 65 3.74 5.60 1.92
CA ILE A 65 2.87 4.46 1.60
C ILE A 65 2.40 4.51 0.15
N PHE A 66 1.91 5.67 -0.31
CA PHE A 66 1.20 5.80 -1.59
C PHE A 66 2.13 5.88 -2.81
N ILE A 67 3.39 6.31 -2.66
CA ILE A 67 4.36 6.32 -3.78
C ILE A 67 4.56 4.90 -4.34
N PRO A 68 4.94 3.89 -3.53
CA PRO A 68 5.00 2.50 -3.99
C PRO A 68 3.70 1.97 -4.58
N ILE A 69 2.56 2.27 -3.96
CA ILE A 69 1.23 1.86 -4.46
C ILE A 69 0.98 2.41 -5.87
N SER A 70 1.35 3.67 -6.12
CA SER A 70 1.17 4.28 -7.45
C SER A 70 2.02 3.59 -8.52
N LEU A 71 3.24 3.16 -8.18
CA LEU A 71 4.10 2.39 -9.08
C LEU A 71 3.46 1.04 -9.42
N THR A 72 2.90 0.34 -8.44
CA THR A 72 2.18 -0.93 -8.65
C THR A 72 1.04 -0.76 -9.66
N GLU A 73 0.23 0.29 -9.50
CA GLU A 73 -0.90 0.55 -10.40
C GLU A 73 -0.44 0.86 -11.84
N ILE A 74 0.67 1.59 -12.01
CA ILE A 74 1.25 1.85 -13.34
C ILE A 74 1.62 0.54 -14.02
N PHE A 75 2.30 -0.38 -13.31
CA PHE A 75 2.69 -1.67 -13.87
C PHE A 75 1.49 -2.60 -14.14
N ASN A 76 0.45 -2.54 -13.31
CA ASN A 76 -0.81 -3.27 -13.56
C ASN A 76 -1.50 -2.78 -14.82
N ILE A 77 -1.64 -1.46 -14.98
CA ILE A 77 -2.23 -0.85 -16.19
C ILE A 77 -1.39 -1.19 -17.42
N TYR A 78 -0.06 -1.12 -17.31
CA TYR A 78 0.84 -1.51 -18.39
C TYR A 78 0.65 -2.96 -18.81
N SER A 79 0.61 -3.89 -17.84
CA SER A 79 0.41 -5.31 -18.11
C SER A 79 -0.93 -5.57 -18.81
N GLU A 80 -1.99 -4.90 -18.37
CA GLU A 80 -3.32 -5.02 -18.97
C GLU A 80 -3.36 -4.48 -20.40
N ILE A 81 -2.74 -3.32 -20.65
CA ILE A 81 -2.66 -2.72 -22.00
C ILE A 81 -1.86 -3.63 -22.95
N VAL A 82 -0.71 -4.16 -22.50
CA VAL A 82 0.10 -5.07 -23.32
C VAL A 82 -0.63 -6.38 -23.58
N ALA A 83 -1.35 -6.92 -22.60
CA ALA A 83 -2.21 -8.08 -22.79
C ALA A 83 -3.28 -7.83 -23.88
N TYR A 84 -3.85 -6.62 -23.94
CA TYR A 84 -4.78 -6.24 -24.99
C TYR A 84 -4.12 -6.12 -26.37
N ILE A 85 -2.91 -5.56 -26.44
CA ILE A 85 -2.14 -5.52 -27.70
C ILE A 85 -1.86 -6.95 -28.19
N SER A 86 -1.66 -7.89 -27.28
CA SER A 86 -1.41 -9.31 -27.59
C SER A 86 -2.61 -9.99 -28.26
N LEU A 87 -3.84 -9.50 -28.04
CA LEU A 87 -5.05 -10.01 -28.71
C LEU A 87 -5.07 -9.70 -30.22
N PHE A 88 -4.28 -8.73 -30.67
CA PHE A 88 -4.14 -8.36 -32.08
C PHE A 88 -2.95 -9.04 -32.77
N ALA A 89 -2.32 -10.04 -32.13
CA ALA A 89 -1.24 -10.80 -32.75
C ALA A 89 -1.78 -11.67 -33.91
N GLU A 90 -1.09 -11.65 -35.05
CA GLU A 90 -1.50 -12.36 -36.26
C GLU A 90 -1.09 -13.84 -36.24
N SER A 91 -0.20 -14.23 -35.33
CA SER A 91 0.28 -15.62 -35.19
C SER A 91 0.61 -15.97 -33.74
N GLU A 92 0.61 -17.27 -33.43
CA GLU A 92 1.01 -17.81 -32.12
C GLU A 92 2.48 -17.46 -31.79
N GLU A 93 3.36 -17.43 -32.80
CA GLU A 93 4.76 -17.01 -32.62
C GLU A 93 4.87 -15.54 -32.21
N GLN A 94 4.08 -14.67 -32.84
CA GLN A 94 4.03 -13.24 -32.49
C GLN A 94 3.43 -13.02 -31.10
N TYR A 95 2.38 -13.75 -30.73
CA TYR A 95 1.83 -13.73 -29.38
C TYR A 95 2.87 -14.14 -28.34
N ASN A 96 3.54 -15.28 -28.53
CA ASN A 96 4.57 -15.77 -27.62
C ASN A 96 5.78 -14.83 -27.53
N HIS A 97 6.15 -14.19 -28.64
CA HIS A 97 7.20 -13.18 -28.65
C HIS A 97 6.81 -11.95 -27.81
N ILE A 98 5.59 -11.43 -27.98
CA ILE A 98 5.09 -10.29 -27.20
C ILE A 98 4.99 -10.64 -25.72
N PHE A 99 4.42 -11.81 -25.40
CA PHE A 99 4.25 -12.27 -24.03
C PHE A 99 5.60 -12.41 -23.30
N ASN A 100 6.57 -13.09 -23.92
CA ASN A 100 7.88 -13.30 -23.28
C ASN A 100 8.70 -12.01 -23.18
N THR A 101 8.60 -11.12 -24.18
CA THR A 101 9.40 -9.89 -24.23
C THR A 101 8.85 -8.79 -23.32
N PHE A 102 7.53 -8.70 -23.16
CA PHE A 102 6.88 -7.57 -22.48
C PHE A 102 6.11 -7.95 -21.21
N LEU A 103 5.52 -9.15 -21.12
CA LEU A 103 4.68 -9.54 -19.98
C LEU A 103 5.42 -10.41 -18.96
N GLY A 104 6.26 -11.36 -19.39
CA GLY A 104 6.89 -12.33 -18.48
C GLY A 104 7.72 -11.71 -17.36
N TRP A 105 8.60 -10.76 -17.71
CA TRP A 105 9.41 -10.04 -16.71
C TRP A 105 8.55 -9.05 -15.89
N THR A 106 7.53 -8.44 -16.50
CA THR A 106 6.64 -7.48 -15.84
C THR A 106 5.80 -8.15 -14.76
N HIS A 107 5.25 -9.34 -15.02
CA HIS A 107 4.53 -10.11 -14.00
C HIS A 107 5.43 -10.50 -12.83
N SER A 108 6.66 -10.93 -13.12
CA SER A 108 7.66 -11.26 -12.09
C SER A 108 8.01 -10.03 -11.24
N LEU A 109 8.20 -8.87 -11.88
CA LEU A 109 8.44 -7.61 -11.19
C LEU A 109 7.24 -7.15 -10.36
N LEU A 110 6.02 -7.35 -10.85
CA LEU A 110 4.78 -7.03 -10.13
C LEU A 110 4.68 -7.79 -8.81
N TYR A 111 5.02 -9.08 -8.79
CA TYR A 111 5.07 -9.86 -7.54
C TYR A 111 6.06 -9.28 -6.51
N VAL A 112 7.26 -8.89 -6.95
CA VAL A 112 8.26 -8.22 -6.09
C VAL A 112 7.70 -6.89 -5.55
N ILE A 113 7.06 -6.10 -6.41
CA ILE A 113 6.47 -4.82 -6.05
C ILE A 113 5.32 -5.00 -5.05
N TYR A 114 4.45 -5.99 -5.24
CA TYR A 114 3.33 -6.25 -4.35
C TYR A 114 3.78 -6.57 -2.93
N ASP A 115 4.79 -7.44 -2.79
CA ASP A 115 5.37 -7.74 -1.49
C ASP A 115 6.07 -6.52 -0.92
N TYR A 116 6.80 -5.74 -1.73
CA TYR A 116 7.42 -4.50 -1.27
C TYR A 116 6.39 -3.52 -0.70
N VAL A 117 5.27 -3.29 -1.41
CA VAL A 117 4.17 -2.46 -0.92
C VAL A 117 3.64 -2.99 0.40
N HIS A 118 3.51 -4.31 0.54
CA HIS A 118 3.03 -4.95 1.75
C HIS A 118 3.95 -4.69 2.96
N TYR A 119 5.24 -4.99 2.85
CA TYR A 119 6.22 -4.74 3.90
C TYR A 119 6.34 -3.24 4.22
N ASN A 120 6.35 -2.39 3.18
CA ASN A 120 6.40 -0.95 3.35
C ASN A 120 5.22 -0.44 4.16
N ILE A 121 3.99 -0.89 3.85
CA ILE A 121 2.81 -0.52 4.65
C ILE A 121 2.97 -0.96 6.10
N LEU A 122 3.42 -2.19 6.36
CA LEU A 122 3.61 -2.67 7.75
C LEU A 122 4.53 -1.74 8.54
N ILE A 123 5.72 -1.44 7.98
CA ILE A 123 6.72 -0.59 8.63
C ILE A 123 6.22 0.85 8.79
N MET A 124 5.57 1.41 7.76
CA MET A 124 5.01 2.76 7.82
C MET A 124 3.88 2.89 8.82
N LEU A 125 3.05 1.86 8.99
CA LEU A 125 1.98 1.85 9.99
C LEU A 125 2.52 1.77 11.43
N ILE A 126 3.60 1.01 11.65
CA ILE A 126 4.32 0.99 12.93
C ILE A 126 4.87 2.40 13.24
N LEU A 127 5.52 3.03 12.26
CA LEU A 127 6.06 4.37 12.40
C LEU A 127 4.95 5.41 12.65
N LEU A 128 3.81 5.29 11.98
CA LEU A 128 2.65 6.17 12.16
C LEU A 128 2.12 6.11 13.59
N LEU A 129 1.88 4.91 14.11
CA LEU A 129 1.45 4.71 15.49
C LEU A 129 2.46 5.24 16.49
N TYR A 130 3.74 4.96 16.27
CA TYR A 130 4.81 5.42 17.12
C TYR A 130 4.85 6.95 17.22
N CYS A 131 4.78 7.64 16.08
CA CYS A 131 4.72 9.10 16.03
C CYS A 131 3.44 9.65 16.70
N CYS A 132 2.27 9.03 16.49
CA CYS A 132 1.03 9.42 17.18
C CYS A 132 1.14 9.27 18.69
N ARG A 133 1.76 8.19 19.18
CA ARG A 133 1.96 7.96 20.61
C ARG A 133 2.94 8.96 21.21
N LEU A 134 4.06 9.22 20.54
CA LEU A 134 5.02 10.26 20.96
C LEU A 134 4.39 11.64 21.03
N ALA A 135 3.54 11.99 20.05
CA ALA A 135 2.82 13.26 20.05
C ALA A 135 1.86 13.40 21.25
N TYR A 136 1.32 12.29 21.76
CA TYR A 136 0.48 12.29 22.96
C TYR A 136 1.30 12.37 24.27
N GLN A 137 2.48 11.77 24.33
CA GLN A 137 3.25 11.63 25.59
C GLN A 137 3.95 12.92 26.08
N ALA A 138 3.83 14.04 25.37
CA ALA A 138 4.32 15.36 25.78
C ALA A 138 5.80 15.41 26.26
N GLU A 139 6.66 14.46 25.85
CA GLU A 139 8.08 14.48 26.23
C GLU A 139 8.81 15.61 25.48
N GLU A 140 9.01 16.75 26.14
CA GLU A 140 9.67 17.98 25.62
C GLU A 140 11.10 17.78 25.10
N ARG A 141 11.68 16.59 25.26
CA ARG A 141 13.10 16.28 25.05
C ARG A 141 13.50 16.00 23.60
N ILE A 142 12.56 15.69 22.70
CA ILE A 142 12.91 15.40 21.30
C ILE A 142 13.03 16.73 20.52
N LYS A 143 14.26 17.11 20.19
CA LYS A 143 14.59 18.41 19.56
C LYS A 143 14.47 18.40 18.03
N ALA A 144 14.69 17.25 17.37
CA ALA A 144 14.50 17.05 15.93
C ALA A 144 14.29 15.56 15.66
N PHE A 145 13.38 15.22 14.76
CA PHE A 145 13.13 13.84 14.33
C PHE A 145 13.18 13.82 12.79
N PRO A 146 14.21 13.20 12.19
CA PRO A 146 14.43 13.26 10.74
C PRO A 146 13.48 12.29 10.02
N LEU A 147 12.19 12.58 10.08
CA LEU A 147 11.13 11.67 9.64
C LEU A 147 11.29 11.27 8.18
N ASN A 148 11.57 12.22 7.29
CA ASN A 148 11.70 11.92 5.87
C ASN A 148 12.89 10.98 5.61
N THR A 149 14.00 11.15 6.34
CA THR A 149 15.15 10.24 6.24
C THR A 149 14.81 8.86 6.77
N ILE A 150 14.09 8.78 7.90
CA ILE A 150 13.62 7.52 8.47
C ILE A 150 12.67 6.82 7.51
N CYS A 151 11.72 7.53 6.90
CA CYS A 151 10.81 6.97 5.91
C CYS A 151 11.56 6.40 4.70
N VAL A 152 12.56 7.11 4.18
CA VAL A 152 13.38 6.63 3.05
C VAL A 152 14.18 5.38 3.44
N VAL A 153 14.86 5.40 4.58
CA VAL A 153 15.62 4.23 5.06
C VAL A 153 14.69 3.03 5.32
N ALA A 154 13.51 3.29 5.89
CA ALA A 154 12.49 2.28 6.16
C ALA A 154 11.84 1.72 4.89
N GLN A 155 11.95 2.39 3.73
CA GLN A 155 11.55 1.87 2.41
C GLN A 155 12.64 1.02 1.76
N ILE A 156 13.91 1.37 1.97
CA ILE A 156 15.04 0.64 1.36
C ILE A 156 15.13 -0.79 1.88
N ILE A 157 14.99 -0.99 3.19
CA ILE A 157 15.06 -2.32 3.83
C ILE A 157 14.05 -3.31 3.24
N PRO A 158 12.73 -3.01 3.21
CA PRO A 158 11.74 -3.92 2.64
C PRO A 158 11.93 -4.14 1.14
N PHE A 159 12.40 -3.15 0.37
CA PHE A 159 12.72 -3.37 -1.05
C PHE A 159 13.81 -4.44 -1.23
N PHE A 160 14.91 -4.35 -0.46
CA PHE A 160 15.97 -5.35 -0.51
C PHE A 160 15.49 -6.73 -0.06
N LEU A 161 14.67 -6.81 0.99
CA LEU A 161 14.11 -8.09 1.46
C LEU A 161 13.25 -8.77 0.39
N CYS A 162 12.44 -8.01 -0.36
CA CYS A 162 11.61 -8.55 -1.43
C CYS A 162 12.43 -9.06 -2.61
N VAL A 163 13.40 -8.27 -3.08
CA VAL A 163 14.27 -8.69 -4.19
C VAL A 163 15.00 -9.99 -3.83
N VAL A 164 15.50 -10.09 -2.60
CA VAL A 164 16.23 -11.27 -2.13
C VAL A 164 15.31 -12.49 -1.96
N TYR A 165 14.07 -12.30 -1.52
CA TYR A 165 13.08 -13.38 -1.41
C TYR A 165 12.88 -14.08 -2.77
N TYR A 166 12.63 -13.33 -3.84
CA TYR A 166 12.39 -13.90 -5.18
C TYR A 166 13.64 -14.48 -5.83
N ILE A 167 14.84 -13.90 -5.57
CA ILE A 167 16.10 -14.49 -6.03
C ILE A 167 16.37 -15.82 -5.30
N SER A 168 16.03 -15.89 -4.01
CA SER A 168 16.31 -17.07 -3.20
C SER A 168 15.45 -18.27 -3.53
N ASP A 169 14.16 -18.09 -3.83
CA ASP A 169 13.21 -19.20 -4.00
C ASP A 169 13.57 -20.10 -5.20
N GLY A 170 14.35 -19.59 -6.16
CA GLY A 170 14.83 -20.34 -7.32
C GLY A 170 16.19 -21.03 -7.16
N THR A 171 16.85 -20.91 -5.99
CA THR A 171 18.24 -21.35 -5.82
C THR A 171 18.43 -22.38 -4.71
N THR A 172 19.40 -23.27 -4.88
CA THR A 172 19.80 -24.27 -3.86
C THR A 172 20.83 -23.74 -2.86
N ASP A 173 21.29 -22.50 -3.03
CA ASP A 173 22.35 -21.92 -2.20
C ASP A 173 21.86 -21.65 -0.77
N VAL A 174 22.65 -22.09 0.21
CA VAL A 174 22.35 -21.98 1.64
C VAL A 174 22.29 -20.51 2.06
N ALA A 175 23.14 -19.65 1.51
CA ALA A 175 23.17 -18.22 1.84
C ALA A 175 21.85 -17.53 1.46
N LEU A 176 21.30 -17.89 0.29
CA LEU A 176 20.05 -17.35 -0.22
C LEU A 176 18.86 -17.86 0.62
N ARG A 177 18.84 -19.15 0.98
CA ARG A 177 17.80 -19.71 1.88
C ARG A 177 17.74 -19.00 3.25
N VAL A 178 18.89 -18.70 3.85
CA VAL A 178 18.95 -17.95 5.12
C VAL A 178 18.36 -16.55 4.98
N LEU A 179 18.57 -15.91 3.83
CA LEU A 179 17.97 -14.60 3.54
C LEU A 179 16.45 -14.68 3.30
N SER A 180 15.94 -15.72 2.65
CA SER A 180 14.48 -15.97 2.51
C SER A 180 13.80 -16.19 3.87
N ILE A 181 14.45 -16.91 4.79
CA ILE A 181 13.97 -17.01 6.18
C ILE A 181 13.92 -15.63 6.84
N SER A 182 14.90 -14.77 6.57
CA SER A 182 15.01 -13.45 7.19
C SER A 182 13.84 -12.52 6.83
N SER A 183 13.35 -12.53 5.58
CA SER A 183 12.19 -11.70 5.19
C SER A 183 10.91 -12.11 5.94
N ARG A 184 10.66 -13.41 6.08
CA ARG A 184 9.51 -13.96 6.84
C ARG A 184 9.62 -13.67 8.33
N VAL A 185 10.81 -13.77 8.91
CA VAL A 185 11.05 -13.39 10.31
C VAL A 185 10.75 -11.90 10.52
N VAL A 186 11.15 -11.04 9.58
CA VAL A 186 10.82 -9.61 9.64
C VAL A 186 9.31 -9.36 9.60
N MET A 187 8.53 -10.10 8.78
CA MET A 187 7.06 -10.03 8.81
C MET A 187 6.49 -10.37 10.19
N ILE A 188 6.91 -11.51 10.76
CA ILE A 188 6.41 -12.00 12.04
C ILE A 188 6.75 -11.00 13.16
N VAL A 189 8.00 -10.54 13.21
CA VAL A 189 8.45 -9.56 14.20
C VAL A 189 7.72 -8.24 14.02
N GLY A 190 7.55 -7.76 12.79
CA GLY A 190 6.79 -6.55 12.48
C GLY A 190 5.34 -6.65 12.94
N PHE A 191 4.70 -7.81 12.73
CA PHE A 191 3.34 -8.07 13.21
C PHE A 191 3.26 -8.02 14.75
N VAL A 192 4.21 -8.63 15.46
CA VAL A 192 4.27 -8.56 16.93
C VAL A 192 4.44 -7.11 17.41
N ILE A 193 5.31 -6.33 16.76
CA ILE A 193 5.55 -4.92 17.09
C ILE A 193 4.27 -4.10 16.90
N ILE A 194 3.58 -4.23 15.76
CA ILE A 194 2.35 -3.45 15.52
C ILE A 194 1.26 -3.84 16.51
N SER A 195 1.09 -5.12 16.85
CA SER A 195 0.14 -5.55 17.89
C SER A 195 0.46 -4.95 19.26
N ALA A 196 1.74 -4.93 19.66
CA ALA A 196 2.18 -4.31 20.89
C ALA A 196 1.94 -2.78 20.90
N GLN A 197 2.19 -2.11 19.77
CA GLN A 197 1.94 -0.66 19.60
C GLN A 197 0.44 -0.33 19.66
N ILE A 198 -0.41 -1.15 19.04
CA ILE A 198 -1.87 -1.00 19.12
C ILE A 198 -2.33 -1.13 20.57
N LEU A 199 -1.89 -2.18 21.28
CA LEU A 199 -2.26 -2.41 22.67
C LEU A 199 -1.79 -1.26 23.58
N SER A 200 -0.54 -0.84 23.44
CA SER A 200 0.04 0.31 24.17
C SER A 200 -0.75 1.60 23.90
N SER A 201 -1.17 1.82 22.65
CA SER A 201 -1.96 2.99 22.26
C SER A 201 -3.37 2.98 22.88
N PHE A 202 -4.01 1.80 23.00
CA PHE A 202 -5.31 1.68 23.68
C PHE A 202 -5.21 2.00 25.17
N PHE A 203 -4.19 1.47 25.86
CA PHE A 203 -3.95 1.81 27.27
C PHE A 203 -3.81 3.31 27.49
N LEU A 204 -3.08 3.97 26.59
CA LEU A 204 -2.80 5.39 26.62
C LEU A 204 -4.02 6.26 26.24
N LEU A 205 -4.97 5.74 25.47
CA LEU A 205 -6.27 6.41 25.26
C LEU A 205 -7.21 6.28 26.46
N GLY A 206 -7.04 5.24 27.27
CA GLY A 206 -7.82 4.96 28.47
C GLY A 206 -7.48 5.84 29.67
N THR A 207 -6.34 6.56 29.65
CA THR A 207 -5.96 7.47 30.72
C THR A 207 -6.79 8.76 30.69
N GLU A 208 -7.32 9.15 31.86
CA GLU A 208 -8.09 10.40 32.01
C GLU A 208 -7.19 11.63 31.81
N LEU A 209 -7.73 12.65 31.13
CA LEU A 209 -7.05 13.94 30.98
C LEU A 209 -7.37 14.82 32.19
N PRO A 210 -6.39 15.51 32.79
CA PRO A 210 -6.67 16.47 33.86
C PRO A 210 -7.63 17.56 33.35
N TYR A 211 -8.74 17.77 34.08
CA TYR A 211 -9.89 18.60 33.66
C TYR A 211 -9.77 20.08 34.04
N THR A 212 -8.59 20.55 34.44
CA THR A 212 -8.42 21.89 35.02
C THR A 212 -7.89 22.89 33.99
N HIS A 213 -8.78 23.78 33.54
CA HIS A 213 -8.56 24.97 32.70
C HIS A 213 -7.71 24.81 31.42
N ALA A 214 -8.35 24.97 30.26
CA ALA A 214 -7.76 24.82 28.93
C ALA A 214 -6.59 25.78 28.67
N ASN A 215 -5.37 25.33 28.95
CA ASN A 215 -4.15 25.96 28.44
C ASN A 215 -3.91 25.51 26.99
N SER A 216 -3.09 26.26 26.23
CA SER A 216 -2.75 25.94 24.83
C SER A 216 -2.14 24.53 24.66
N THR A 217 -1.46 24.03 25.71
CA THR A 217 -0.92 22.68 25.81
C THR A 217 -2.01 21.60 25.85
N ASP A 218 -3.11 21.87 26.54
CA ASP A 218 -4.22 20.89 26.67
C ASP A 218 -4.99 20.74 25.36
N MET A 219 -5.07 21.82 24.57
CA MET A 219 -5.68 21.77 23.25
C MET A 219 -4.86 20.92 22.27
N GLN A 220 -3.52 20.97 22.36
CA GLN A 220 -2.62 20.12 21.58
C GLN A 220 -2.73 18.65 21.99
N LEU A 221 -2.81 18.36 23.30
CA LEU A 221 -2.97 17.00 23.83
C LEU A 221 -4.30 16.38 23.40
N ARG A 222 -5.39 17.17 23.34
CA ARG A 222 -6.70 16.73 22.83
C ARG A 222 -6.67 16.43 21.32
N ASP A 223 -5.99 17.25 20.51
CA ASP A 223 -5.82 16.97 19.09
C ASP A 223 -4.96 15.71 18.87
N ALA A 224 -3.85 15.55 19.61
CA ALA A 224 -3.02 14.35 19.59
C ALA A 224 -3.82 13.08 19.97
N ARG A 225 -4.69 13.16 20.98
CA ARG A 225 -5.61 12.08 21.37
C ARG A 225 -6.57 11.72 20.24
N SER A 226 -7.20 12.71 19.63
CA SER A 226 -8.13 12.52 18.52
C SER A 226 -7.41 11.85 17.34
N ARG A 227 -6.22 12.34 17.00
CA ARG A 227 -5.38 11.77 15.94
C ARG A 227 -5.00 10.32 16.21
N LEU A 228 -4.59 9.98 17.43
CA LEU A 228 -4.28 8.60 17.82
C LEU A 228 -5.51 7.70 17.69
N ALA A 229 -6.68 8.14 18.17
CA ALA A 229 -7.93 7.38 18.08
C ALA A 229 -8.34 7.11 16.62
N TRP A 230 -8.32 8.13 15.76
CA TRP A 230 -8.63 7.97 14.33
C TRP A 230 -7.60 7.13 13.59
N THR A 231 -6.32 7.19 13.99
CA THR A 231 -5.26 6.33 13.46
C THR A 231 -5.51 4.87 13.82
N LEU A 232 -5.96 4.56 15.05
CA LEU A 232 -6.33 3.20 15.44
C LEU A 232 -7.51 2.67 14.62
N VAL A 233 -8.51 3.50 14.32
CA VAL A 233 -9.63 3.11 13.44
C VAL A 233 -9.12 2.85 12.01
N TYR A 234 -8.25 3.71 11.48
CA TYR A 234 -7.62 3.55 10.17
C TYR A 234 -6.85 2.21 10.05
N LEU A 235 -6.24 1.74 11.14
CA LEU A 235 -5.41 0.54 11.16
C LEU A 235 -6.15 -0.79 11.17
N ILE A 236 -7.45 -0.81 11.47
CA ILE A 236 -8.22 -2.05 11.59
C ILE A 236 -8.14 -2.87 10.31
N LEU A 237 -8.42 -2.23 9.17
CA LEU A 237 -8.48 -2.92 7.88
C LEU A 237 -7.08 -3.37 7.40
N PRO A 238 -6.04 -2.53 7.42
CA PRO A 238 -4.67 -2.98 7.14
C PRO A 238 -4.20 -4.10 8.07
N TYR A 239 -4.53 -4.04 9.37
CA TYR A 239 -4.15 -5.06 10.35
C TYR A 239 -4.73 -6.44 10.01
N ILE A 240 -6.04 -6.50 9.71
CA ILE A 240 -6.70 -7.75 9.30
C ILE A 240 -6.08 -8.28 8.00
N ALA A 241 -5.73 -7.38 7.07
CA ALA A 241 -5.09 -7.73 5.81
C ALA A 241 -3.68 -8.35 5.96
N PHE A 242 -3.03 -8.24 7.13
CA PHE A 242 -1.75 -8.90 7.42
C PHE A 242 -1.91 -10.35 7.91
N ILE A 243 -3.09 -10.75 8.40
CA ILE A 243 -3.30 -12.08 9.00
C ILE A 243 -3.00 -13.22 8.01
N PRO A 244 -3.46 -13.21 6.75
CA PRO A 244 -3.18 -14.30 5.81
C PRO A 244 -1.70 -14.43 5.46
N PHE A 245 -0.93 -13.34 5.52
CA PHE A 245 0.51 -13.33 5.30
C PHE A 245 1.23 -14.01 6.47
N LEU A 246 0.85 -13.63 7.70
CA LEU A 246 1.39 -14.23 8.92
C LEU A 246 1.16 -15.75 8.97
N VAL A 247 -0.05 -16.19 8.66
CA VAL A 247 -0.39 -17.63 8.65
C VAL A 247 0.44 -18.38 7.61
N ASN A 248 0.63 -17.80 6.42
CA ASN A 248 1.46 -18.40 5.38
C ASN A 248 2.93 -18.49 5.78
N ASP A 249 3.47 -17.45 6.42
CA ASP A 249 4.86 -17.44 6.88
C ASP A 249 5.11 -18.49 7.95
N PHE A 250 4.20 -18.65 8.91
CA PHE A 250 4.29 -19.73 9.89
C PHE A 250 4.16 -21.12 9.24
N ALA A 251 3.20 -21.30 8.33
CA ALA A 251 3.00 -22.55 7.62
C ALA A 251 4.25 -22.95 6.82
N TRP A 252 4.85 -21.99 6.11
CA TRP A 252 6.07 -22.18 5.34
C TRP A 252 7.27 -22.49 6.25
N LEU A 253 7.45 -21.80 7.37
CA LEU A 253 8.55 -22.06 8.32
C LEU A 253 8.44 -23.44 8.96
N ILE A 254 7.23 -23.92 9.25
CA ILE A 254 6.99 -25.28 9.75
C ILE A 254 7.30 -26.31 8.65
N ALA A 255 6.85 -26.05 7.42
CA ALA A 255 7.11 -26.88 6.25
C ALA A 255 8.60 -26.90 5.84
N PHE A 256 9.36 -25.86 6.17
CA PHE A 256 10.80 -25.80 5.89
C PHE A 256 11.59 -26.85 6.68
N ASN A 257 11.13 -27.22 7.88
CA ASN A 257 11.86 -28.08 8.81
C ASN A 257 11.46 -29.58 8.72
N GLY A 258 10.58 -29.97 7.79
CA GLY A 258 10.10 -31.35 7.65
C GLY A 258 9.30 -31.61 6.35
N ASN A 259 8.84 -32.84 6.14
CA ASN A 259 7.92 -33.14 5.03
C ASN A 259 6.58 -32.44 5.27
N ALA A 260 6.27 -31.42 4.47
CA ALA A 260 5.02 -30.70 4.55
C ALA A 260 3.82 -31.66 4.38
N ASP A 261 3.02 -31.79 5.44
CA ASP A 261 1.74 -32.48 5.44
C ASP A 261 0.88 -31.95 4.26
N PRO A 262 0.20 -32.80 3.47
CA PRO A 262 -0.73 -32.34 2.43
C PRO A 262 -1.71 -31.28 2.91
N THR A 263 -2.15 -31.32 4.17
CA THR A 263 -3.03 -30.32 4.78
C THR A 263 -2.36 -28.94 4.83
N MET A 264 -1.06 -28.88 5.16
CA MET A 264 -0.29 -27.63 5.23
C MET A 264 -0.17 -26.98 3.84
N LYS A 265 0.03 -27.78 2.80
CA LYS A 265 0.09 -27.29 1.41
C LYS A 265 -1.22 -26.64 0.98
N VAL A 266 -2.35 -27.21 1.38
CA VAL A 266 -3.68 -26.62 1.12
C VAL A 266 -3.83 -25.28 1.85
N VAL A 267 -3.42 -25.20 3.12
CA VAL A 267 -3.46 -23.95 3.89
C VAL A 267 -2.61 -22.87 3.24
N MET A 268 -1.39 -23.20 2.82
CA MET A 268 -0.48 -22.28 2.12
C MET A 268 -1.12 -21.77 0.82
N SER A 269 -1.65 -22.67 -0.01
CA SER A 269 -2.30 -22.30 -1.28
C SER A 269 -3.52 -21.39 -1.09
N ILE A 270 -4.37 -21.66 -0.08
CA ILE A 270 -5.50 -20.79 0.25
C ILE A 270 -5.00 -19.41 0.72
N CYS A 271 -3.96 -19.38 1.56
CA CYS A 271 -3.39 -18.12 2.04
C CYS A 271 -2.81 -17.31 0.87
N GLU A 272 -2.05 -17.92 -0.03
CA GLU A 272 -1.51 -17.27 -1.23
C GLU A 272 -2.61 -16.68 -2.12
N MET A 273 -3.71 -17.41 -2.33
CA MET A 273 -4.86 -16.90 -3.08
C MET A 273 -5.50 -15.68 -2.40
N ILE A 274 -5.70 -15.74 -1.08
CA ILE A 274 -6.26 -14.61 -0.30
C ILE A 274 -5.29 -13.42 -0.34
N GLN A 275 -3.99 -13.66 -0.20
CA GLN A 275 -2.95 -12.63 -0.27
C GLN A 275 -2.99 -11.90 -1.60
N PHE A 276 -3.10 -12.64 -2.71
CA PHE A 276 -3.25 -12.07 -4.04
C PHE A 276 -4.49 -11.18 -4.15
N ILE A 277 -5.66 -11.63 -3.67
CA ILE A 277 -6.90 -10.84 -3.69
C ILE A 277 -6.74 -9.56 -2.87
N ILE A 278 -6.13 -9.66 -1.69
CA ILE A 278 -5.87 -8.52 -0.80
C ILE A 278 -4.91 -7.53 -1.46
N GLN A 279 -3.79 -8.01 -2.02
CA GLN A 279 -2.81 -7.17 -2.71
C GLN A 279 -3.43 -6.47 -3.91
N PHE A 280 -4.25 -7.19 -4.68
CA PHE A 280 -4.98 -6.62 -5.80
C PHE A 280 -5.91 -5.50 -5.33
N HIS A 281 -6.75 -5.68 -4.31
CA HIS A 281 -7.70 -4.63 -3.89
C HIS A 281 -7.09 -3.56 -2.97
N ARG A 282 -5.83 -3.71 -2.57
CA ARG A 282 -5.12 -2.82 -1.63
C ARG A 282 -5.16 -1.35 -1.99
N PRO A 283 -4.84 -0.93 -3.21
CA PRO A 283 -4.84 0.49 -3.56
C PRO A 283 -6.21 1.13 -3.35
N LEU A 284 -7.28 0.39 -3.66
CA LEU A 284 -8.66 0.85 -3.49
C LEU A 284 -8.99 1.06 -2.02
N PHE A 285 -8.89 0.01 -1.19
CA PHE A 285 -9.30 0.14 0.20
C PHE A 285 -8.39 1.09 0.97
N MET A 286 -7.07 1.12 0.71
CA MET A 286 -6.14 2.04 1.36
C MET A 286 -6.49 3.49 1.04
N SER A 287 -6.84 3.79 -0.22
CA SER A 287 -7.30 5.14 -0.60
C SER A 287 -8.56 5.53 0.16
N ILE A 288 -9.58 4.66 0.19
CA ILE A 288 -10.87 4.92 0.85
C ILE A 288 -10.68 5.17 2.35
N ILE A 289 -9.97 4.29 3.06
CA ILE A 289 -9.77 4.43 4.50
C ILE A 289 -8.89 5.64 4.85
N THR A 290 -7.93 6.01 3.99
CA THR A 290 -7.06 7.18 4.19
C THR A 290 -7.89 8.46 4.15
N VAL A 291 -8.79 8.60 3.18
CA VAL A 291 -9.69 9.74 3.09
C VAL A 291 -10.72 9.74 4.24
N ALA A 292 -11.27 8.58 4.58
CA ALA A 292 -12.34 8.48 5.56
C ALA A 292 -11.85 8.72 7.00
N PHE A 293 -10.68 8.18 7.34
CA PHE A 293 -10.25 8.08 8.74
C PHE A 293 -8.99 8.87 9.07
N LEU A 294 -8.07 9.06 8.12
CA LEU A 294 -6.82 9.75 8.44
C LEU A 294 -7.07 11.26 8.57
N PRO A 295 -6.90 11.88 9.76
CA PRO A 295 -7.42 13.21 10.05
C PRO A 295 -7.03 14.33 9.07
N PRO A 296 -5.77 14.46 8.64
CA PRO A 296 -5.39 15.60 7.81
C PRO A 296 -5.91 15.40 6.36
N TYR A 297 -6.03 14.15 5.88
CA TYR A 297 -6.63 13.84 4.57
C TYR A 297 -8.15 13.94 4.58
N ARG A 298 -8.82 13.51 5.66
CA ARG A 298 -10.26 13.66 5.84
C ARG A 298 -10.69 15.12 5.81
N ARG A 299 -9.95 15.98 6.50
CA ARG A 299 -10.18 17.44 6.50
C ARG A 299 -9.89 18.03 5.13
N ALA A 300 -8.76 17.67 4.51
CA ALA A 300 -8.38 18.17 3.19
C ALA A 300 -9.40 17.81 2.11
N MET A 301 -9.92 16.58 2.09
CA MET A 301 -10.88 16.14 1.08
C MET A 301 -12.21 16.89 1.20
N LEU A 302 -12.76 17.03 2.42
CA LEU A 302 -13.97 17.80 2.66
C LEU A 302 -13.82 19.24 2.17
N LEU A 303 -12.70 19.88 2.48
CA LEU A 303 -12.43 21.25 2.07
C LEU A 303 -12.19 21.37 0.55
N THR A 304 -11.57 20.38 -0.09
CA THR A 304 -11.33 20.41 -1.55
C THR A 304 -12.61 20.19 -2.35
N VAL A 305 -13.52 19.35 -1.85
CA VAL A 305 -14.81 19.04 -2.51
C VAL A 305 -15.85 20.13 -2.22
N LEU A 306 -15.87 20.72 -1.02
CA LEU A 306 -16.89 21.70 -0.61
C LEU A 306 -16.43 23.17 -0.78
N CYS A 307 -15.13 23.45 -0.76
CA CYS A 307 -14.59 24.81 -0.76
C CYS A 307 -13.55 25.00 -1.87
N CYS A 308 -14.01 25.01 -3.13
CA CYS A 308 -13.32 25.57 -4.31
C CYS A 308 -11.86 25.11 -4.57
N GLY A 309 -11.64 24.34 -5.63
CA GLY A 309 -10.31 23.82 -6.05
C GLY A 309 -9.22 24.86 -6.39
N CYS A 310 -9.49 26.15 -6.21
CA CYS A 310 -8.60 27.28 -6.50
C CYS A 310 -7.88 27.87 -5.28
N CYS A 311 -8.10 27.36 -4.06
CA CYS A 311 -7.40 27.90 -2.88
C CYS A 311 -5.90 27.52 -2.89
N PRO A 312 -4.99 28.52 -2.93
CA PRO A 312 -3.55 28.28 -2.99
C PRO A 312 -3.06 27.85 -1.61
N LYS A 313 -2.77 26.56 -1.47
CA LYS A 313 -2.49 25.86 -0.20
C LYS A 313 -3.72 25.86 0.71
N LEU A 314 -4.27 24.66 0.96
CA LEU A 314 -5.19 24.51 2.07
C LEU A 314 -4.40 24.81 3.36
N GLN A 315 -4.55 26.01 3.90
CA GLN A 315 -4.28 26.27 5.30
C GLN A 315 -5.31 25.46 6.09
N ILE A 316 -4.97 24.20 6.36
CA ILE A 316 -5.58 23.49 7.47
C ILE A 316 -4.94 24.14 8.67
N ASP A 317 -5.53 25.24 9.15
CA ASP A 317 -4.96 26.08 10.20
C ASP A 317 -4.31 25.21 11.27
N PRO A 318 -2.99 25.35 11.52
CA PRO A 318 -2.48 24.93 12.80
C PRO A 318 -3.24 25.76 13.84
N LEU A 319 -3.74 25.10 14.88
CA LEU A 319 -4.32 25.78 16.04
C LEU A 319 -3.46 26.98 16.47
N PRO A 320 -4.07 28.07 16.97
CA PRO A 320 -3.45 29.38 17.13
C PRO A 320 -2.05 29.29 17.74
N ARG A 321 -1.07 29.72 16.94
CA ARG A 321 0.37 29.72 17.21
C ARG A 321 0.72 30.88 18.15
N LYS A 322 1.41 30.62 19.26
CA LYS A 322 2.24 31.65 19.89
C LYS A 322 3.60 31.66 19.17
N PRO A 323 4.16 32.84 18.82
CA PRO A 323 5.42 32.94 18.06
C PRO A 323 6.63 32.28 18.74
N ASN A 324 6.56 32.02 20.06
CA ASN A 324 7.65 31.44 20.84
C ASN A 324 7.44 29.97 21.25
N ASP A 325 6.28 29.35 20.96
CA ASP A 325 6.01 27.96 21.34
C ASP A 325 6.24 27.00 20.16
N MET A 326 7.44 26.40 20.15
CA MET A 326 7.78 25.25 19.31
C MET A 326 7.07 24.00 19.85
N SER A 327 5.77 23.87 19.60
CA SER A 327 5.04 22.67 19.99
C SER A 327 5.62 21.40 19.36
N LEU A 328 5.69 20.35 20.16
CA LEU A 328 6.29 19.05 19.82
C LEU A 328 5.81 18.51 18.47
N MET A 329 4.53 18.67 18.12
CA MET A 329 3.94 18.20 16.87
C MET A 329 4.59 18.76 15.60
N TYR A 330 5.06 20.01 15.60
CA TYR A 330 5.65 20.66 14.42
C TYR A 330 7.18 20.54 14.36
N ARG A 331 7.85 20.14 15.46
CA ARG A 331 9.28 19.77 15.41
C ARG A 331 9.55 18.58 14.49
N TYR A 332 8.55 17.73 14.24
CA TYR A 332 8.64 16.57 13.34
C TYR A 332 8.45 16.92 11.86
N ALA A 333 8.10 18.17 11.54
CA ALA A 333 7.75 18.61 10.19
C ALA A 333 8.84 19.47 9.52
N ASP A 334 9.67 20.18 10.30
CA ASP A 334 10.60 21.17 9.77
C ASP A 334 11.99 20.64 9.36
N PHE A 335 12.29 19.34 9.54
CA PHE A 335 13.56 18.72 9.13
C PHE A 335 13.39 17.45 8.29
#